data_AF-A0A810CBV6-F1
#
_entry.id   AF-A0A810CBV6-F1
#
_cell.length_a   1.000
_cell.length_b   1.000
_cell.length_c   1.000
_cell.angle_alpha   90.00
_cell.angle_beta   90.00
_cell.angle_gamma   90.00
#
_symmetry.space_group_name_H-M   'P 1'
#
loop_
_entity.id
_entity.type
_entity.pdbx_description
1 polymer ?
#
loop_
_entity_poly.entity_id
_entity_poly.type
_entity_poly.pdbx_seq_one_letter_code
_entity_poly.pdbx_strand_id
1 'polypeptide(L)'
;MKAAIDIEKLVQWTIREELPKGRPVSADIGFAIGNRTIRPGSIARNFARTPTADIGGMGYVPGAPCADACRVADAIGNLETEVRLSNRPEALRLFGEFATILADDALTAILSSTFNPQAIVVSNAAQGKRPNWRFDAPKPLQRFVPTAGRPRPLVYGIDTAGDLIELKRNEGRARKRDGEYTVALFPRSPLEWCNPSLLTIAEARAEYVAWHRAMSTLAFRLTGKLDAFEPMRPTIAAMPWLGVATVDPPPPKAVARYFGVRTNKAVETATN
;
A
#
# COMPACT_ATOMS: atom_id res chain seq x y z
N MET A 1 2.67 -33.89 -12.67
CA MET A 1 3.60 -33.05 -11.88
C MET A 1 3.01 -31.64 -11.83
N LYS A 2 2.89 -31.03 -10.64
CA LYS A 2 2.29 -29.69 -10.50
C LYS A 2 3.26 -28.62 -11.00
N ALA A 3 2.74 -27.56 -11.62
CA ALA A 3 3.56 -26.46 -12.11
C ALA A 3 3.89 -25.49 -10.95
N ALA A 4 5.18 -25.25 -10.69
CA ALA A 4 5.60 -24.27 -9.71
C ALA A 4 5.21 -22.84 -10.18
N ILE A 5 4.56 -22.05 -9.31
CA ILE A 5 4.12 -20.70 -9.62
C ILE A 5 4.37 -19.75 -8.46
N ASP A 6 4.86 -18.54 -8.73
CA ASP A 6 4.98 -17.49 -7.71
C ASP A 6 3.57 -17.10 -7.20
N ILE A 7 3.40 -17.02 -5.88
CA ILE A 7 2.09 -16.73 -5.27
C ILE A 7 1.47 -15.43 -5.76
N GLU A 8 2.26 -14.40 -6.09
CA GLU A 8 1.73 -13.15 -6.61
C GLU A 8 1.06 -13.35 -7.97
N LYS A 9 1.69 -14.14 -8.86
CA LYS A 9 1.13 -14.47 -10.17
C LYS A 9 -0.12 -15.32 -10.04
N LEU A 10 -0.12 -16.30 -9.13
CA LEU A 10 -1.27 -17.15 -8.86
C LEU A 10 -2.49 -16.34 -8.39
N VAL A 11 -2.28 -15.41 -7.44
CA VAL A 11 -3.35 -14.54 -6.93
C VAL A 11 -3.82 -13.55 -8.01
N GLN A 12 -2.91 -12.97 -8.80
CA GLN A 12 -3.27 -12.09 -9.92
C GLN A 12 -4.10 -12.82 -10.98
N TRP A 13 -3.68 -14.01 -11.40
CA TRP A 13 -4.42 -14.85 -12.34
C TRP A 13 -5.81 -15.20 -11.79
N THR A 14 -5.87 -15.63 -10.52
CA THR A 14 -7.13 -15.94 -9.86
C THR A 14 -8.08 -14.75 -9.91
N ILE A 15 -7.63 -13.57 -9.49
CA ILE A 15 -8.49 -12.38 -9.35
C ILE A 15 -8.86 -11.76 -10.70
N ARG A 16 -7.93 -11.72 -11.66
CA ARG A 16 -8.14 -10.99 -12.93
C ARG A 16 -8.71 -11.85 -14.04
N GLU A 17 -8.42 -13.15 -14.04
CA GLU A 17 -8.73 -14.04 -15.17
C GLU A 17 -9.76 -15.10 -14.82
N GLU A 18 -9.74 -15.65 -13.61
CA GLU A 18 -10.61 -16.78 -13.24
C GLU A 18 -11.91 -16.34 -12.54
N LEU A 19 -11.83 -15.53 -11.48
CA LEU A 19 -13.01 -15.13 -10.71
C LEU A 19 -14.05 -14.30 -11.49
N PRO A 20 -13.70 -13.51 -12.51
CA PRO A 20 -14.69 -12.83 -13.35
C PRO A 20 -15.51 -13.76 -14.25
N LYS A 21 -15.07 -15.01 -14.46
CA LYS A 21 -15.81 -15.97 -15.29
C LYS A 21 -17.19 -16.26 -14.70
N GLY A 22 -18.20 -16.28 -15.56
CA GLY A 22 -19.57 -16.53 -15.18
C GLY A 22 -20.28 -15.32 -14.59
N ARG A 23 -19.64 -14.14 -14.61
CA ARG A 23 -20.15 -12.91 -14.01
C ARG A 23 -20.07 -11.74 -14.99
N PRO A 24 -20.94 -10.72 -14.84
CA PRO A 24 -20.77 -9.46 -15.54
C PRO A 24 -19.46 -8.80 -15.07
N VAL A 25 -18.73 -8.17 -15.99
CA VAL A 25 -17.43 -7.52 -15.71
C VAL A 25 -17.53 -6.40 -14.65
N SER A 26 -18.74 -5.88 -14.40
CA SER A 26 -19.04 -4.91 -13.35
C SER A 26 -19.26 -5.52 -11.95
N ALA A 27 -19.25 -6.84 -11.81
CA ALA A 27 -19.44 -7.50 -10.51
C ALA A 27 -18.27 -7.18 -9.57
N ASP A 28 -18.59 -6.80 -8.32
CA ASP A 28 -17.60 -6.52 -7.30
C ASP A 28 -16.79 -7.78 -6.97
N ILE A 29 -15.46 -7.67 -7.06
CA ILE A 29 -14.50 -8.71 -6.67
C ILE A 29 -14.70 -9.10 -5.19
N GLY A 30 -15.12 -8.15 -4.35
CA GLY A 30 -15.43 -8.40 -2.94
C GLY A 30 -16.51 -9.47 -2.74
N PHE A 31 -17.46 -9.61 -3.68
CA PHE A 31 -18.48 -10.65 -3.61
C PHE A 31 -17.91 -12.05 -3.88
N ALA A 32 -16.87 -12.17 -4.73
CA ALA A 32 -16.22 -13.45 -5.02
C ALA A 32 -15.39 -13.99 -3.85
N ILE A 33 -14.91 -13.10 -2.98
CA ILE A 33 -13.95 -13.42 -1.91
C ILE A 33 -14.67 -13.50 -0.54
N GLY A 34 -16.00 -13.48 -0.53
CA GLY A 34 -16.81 -13.64 0.67
C GLY A 34 -16.77 -12.41 1.58
N ASN A 35 -17.08 -11.23 1.04
CA ASN A 35 -17.07 -9.93 1.72
C ASN A 35 -17.61 -10.01 3.16
N ARG A 36 -16.70 -10.00 4.14
CA ARG A 36 -17.02 -9.68 5.52
C ARG A 36 -16.92 -8.16 5.63
N THR A 37 -18.01 -7.52 6.07
CA THR A 37 -18.12 -6.06 6.25
C THR A 37 -16.84 -5.46 6.84
N ILE A 38 -16.14 -4.65 6.05
CA ILE A 38 -14.96 -3.88 6.49
C ILE A 38 -15.44 -2.88 7.54
N ARG A 39 -14.85 -2.91 8.75
CA ARG A 39 -15.16 -1.94 9.81
C ARG A 39 -14.66 -0.54 9.42
N PRO A 40 -15.40 0.53 9.77
CA PRO A 40 -14.91 1.89 9.62
C PRO A 40 -13.63 2.09 10.44
N GLY A 41 -12.57 2.63 9.82
CA GLY A 41 -11.29 2.93 10.46
C GLY A 41 -10.07 2.17 9.95
N SER A 42 -10.23 1.16 9.08
CA SER A 42 -9.08 0.52 8.43
C SER A 42 -8.52 1.42 7.31
N ILE A 43 -7.21 1.63 7.25
CA ILE A 43 -6.54 2.48 6.25
C ILE A 43 -6.63 1.89 4.82
N ALA A 44 -7.10 0.65 4.67
CA ALA A 44 -7.41 0.10 3.35
C ALA A 44 -8.61 0.84 2.73
N ARG A 45 -8.36 1.51 1.60
CA ARG A 45 -9.36 2.21 0.78
C ARG A 45 -10.62 1.35 0.63
N ASN A 46 -11.77 1.90 1.03
CA ASN A 46 -13.08 1.27 0.93
C ASN A 46 -13.25 0.56 -0.42
N PHE A 47 -13.42 -0.76 -0.36
CA PHE A 47 -13.84 -1.58 -1.51
C PHE A 47 -15.30 -1.36 -1.92
N ALA A 48 -16.06 -0.66 -1.08
CA ALA A 48 -17.44 -0.30 -1.36
C ALA A 48 -17.53 0.79 -2.43
N ARG A 49 -17.32 0.43 -3.70
CA ARG A 49 -17.98 1.15 -4.79
C ARG A 49 -19.42 0.67 -4.85
N THR A 50 -20.34 1.53 -4.43
CA THR A 50 -21.76 1.34 -4.71
C THR A 50 -21.91 1.23 -6.23
N PRO A 51 -22.45 0.11 -6.77
CA PRO A 51 -22.65 -0.01 -8.20
C PRO A 51 -23.68 1.05 -8.62
N THR A 52 -23.24 2.08 -9.32
CA THR A 52 -24.16 2.96 -10.05
C THR A 52 -24.82 2.11 -11.13
N ALA A 53 -26.15 2.05 -11.08
CA ALA A 53 -27.01 1.12 -11.82
C ALA A 53 -26.94 1.23 -13.36
N ASP A 54 -26.13 2.12 -13.92
CA ASP A 54 -26.13 2.49 -15.35
C ASP A 54 -24.90 2.04 -16.16
N ILE A 55 -24.04 1.16 -15.62
CA ILE A 55 -22.91 0.62 -16.42
C ILE A 55 -23.36 -0.62 -17.20
N GLY A 56 -24.24 -0.40 -18.18
CA GLY A 56 -24.51 -1.38 -19.23
C GLY A 56 -23.25 -1.61 -20.07
N GLY A 57 -22.90 -2.86 -20.32
CA GLY A 57 -22.11 -3.23 -21.51
C GLY A 57 -20.61 -3.53 -21.36
N MET A 58 -20.04 -3.67 -20.16
CA MET A 58 -18.62 -4.06 -20.03
C MET A 58 -18.33 -5.53 -20.37
N GLY A 59 -19.34 -6.29 -20.80
CA GLY A 59 -19.22 -7.67 -21.25
C GLY A 59 -19.43 -8.72 -20.15
N TYR A 60 -19.44 -9.98 -20.58
CA TYR A 60 -19.58 -11.18 -19.76
C TYR A 60 -18.44 -12.12 -20.13
N VAL A 61 -17.72 -12.63 -19.13
CA VAL A 61 -16.67 -13.62 -19.37
C VAL A 61 -17.30 -15.01 -19.26
N PRO A 62 -17.43 -15.78 -20.35
CA PRO A 62 -18.08 -17.09 -20.28
C PRO A 62 -17.24 -18.12 -19.49
N GLY A 63 -17.92 -19.11 -18.93
CA GLY A 63 -17.33 -20.23 -18.18
C GLY A 63 -17.50 -20.11 -16.66
N ALA A 64 -17.09 -21.15 -15.94
CA ALA A 64 -16.99 -21.13 -14.49
C ALA A 64 -15.52 -20.93 -14.07
N PRO A 65 -15.24 -20.25 -12.95
CA PRO A 65 -13.89 -20.24 -12.37
C PRO A 65 -13.42 -21.67 -12.11
N CYS A 66 -12.14 -21.95 -12.37
CA CYS A 66 -11.61 -23.28 -12.09
C CYS A 66 -11.51 -23.58 -10.58
N ALA A 67 -11.44 -24.86 -10.21
CA ALA A 67 -11.42 -25.29 -8.81
C ALA A 67 -10.25 -24.70 -8.01
N ASP A 68 -9.05 -24.61 -8.60
CA ASP A 68 -7.88 -24.01 -7.95
C ASP A 68 -8.10 -22.52 -7.66
N ALA A 69 -8.70 -21.77 -8.59
CA ALA A 69 -9.03 -20.37 -8.38
C ALA A 69 -10.04 -20.17 -7.24
N CYS A 70 -11.05 -21.05 -7.15
CA CYS A 70 -11.99 -21.04 -6.01
C CYS A 70 -11.27 -21.29 -4.67
N ARG A 71 -10.36 -22.29 -4.61
CA ARG A 71 -9.57 -22.56 -3.39
C ARG A 71 -8.66 -21.39 -3.01
N VAL A 72 -8.07 -20.70 -4.00
CA VAL A 72 -7.28 -19.49 -3.76
C VAL A 72 -8.17 -18.37 -3.22
N ALA A 73 -9.35 -18.16 -3.81
CA ALA A 73 -10.31 -17.16 -3.34
C ALA A 73 -10.77 -17.44 -1.91
N ASP A 74 -11.08 -18.69 -1.58
CA ASP A 74 -11.43 -19.12 -0.22
C ASP A 74 -10.27 -18.87 0.75
N ALA A 75 -9.02 -19.15 0.35
CA ALA A 75 -7.85 -18.88 1.18
C ALA A 75 -7.65 -17.37 1.44
N ILE A 76 -7.93 -16.52 0.45
CA ILE A 76 -7.92 -15.05 0.59
C ILE A 76 -9.05 -14.60 1.52
N GLY A 77 -10.26 -15.15 1.37
CA GLY A 77 -11.42 -14.89 2.23
C GLY A 77 -11.20 -15.24 3.71
N ASN A 78 -10.24 -16.14 3.98
CA ASN A 78 -9.85 -16.57 5.32
C ASN A 78 -8.57 -15.89 5.84
N LEU A 79 -8.07 -14.85 5.17
CA LEU A 79 -7.00 -14.02 5.72
C LEU A 79 -7.50 -13.19 6.91
N GLU A 80 -6.56 -12.81 7.78
CA GLU A 80 -6.85 -11.83 8.82
C GLU A 80 -7.23 -10.49 8.19
N THR A 81 -8.28 -9.87 8.72
CA THR A 81 -8.79 -8.57 8.26
C THR A 81 -8.19 -7.40 9.02
N GLU A 82 -7.50 -7.67 10.13
CA GLU A 82 -6.88 -6.66 11.00
C GLU A 82 -5.53 -7.17 11.48
N VAL A 83 -4.46 -6.54 11.01
CA VAL A 83 -3.08 -6.80 11.44
C VAL A 83 -2.49 -5.50 11.97
N ARG A 84 -1.80 -5.60 13.10
CA ARG A 84 -1.05 -4.50 13.73
C ARG A 84 0.43 -4.84 13.73
N LEU A 85 1.28 -3.82 13.84
CA LEU A 85 2.69 -4.02 14.13
C LEU A 85 2.84 -4.48 15.58
N SER A 86 3.75 -5.42 15.83
CA SER A 86 3.81 -6.11 17.12
C SER A 86 4.61 -5.32 18.16
N ASN A 87 5.60 -4.54 17.72
CA ASN A 87 6.51 -3.85 18.63
C ASN A 87 7.24 -2.65 18.01
N ARG A 88 7.84 -1.83 18.87
CA ARG A 88 8.64 -0.65 18.52
C ARG A 88 9.82 -0.97 17.57
N PRO A 89 10.64 -2.03 17.80
CA PRO A 89 11.72 -2.38 16.87
C PRO A 89 11.25 -2.68 15.44
N GLU A 90 10.12 -3.35 15.28
CA GLU A 90 9.51 -3.63 13.98
C GLU A 90 9.05 -2.33 13.29
N ALA A 91 8.41 -1.43 14.04
CA ALA A 91 7.98 -0.14 13.51
C ALA A 91 9.18 0.74 13.09
N LEU A 92 10.27 0.76 13.87
CA LEU A 92 11.49 1.49 13.52
C LEU A 92 12.10 1.02 12.20
N ARG A 93 12.03 -0.28 11.91
CA ARG A 93 12.49 -0.87 10.63
C ARG A 93 11.70 -0.37 9.42
N LEU A 94 10.46 0.11 9.60
CA LEU A 94 9.70 0.72 8.51
C LEU A 94 10.28 2.07 8.09
N PHE A 95 10.89 2.82 9.01
CA PHE A 95 11.51 4.10 8.68
C PHE A 95 12.86 3.92 7.97
N GLY A 96 13.52 2.76 8.12
CA GLY A 96 14.77 2.44 7.42
C GLY A 96 15.83 3.49 7.69
N GLU A 97 16.34 4.10 6.61
CA GLU A 97 17.33 5.17 6.66
C GLU A 97 16.85 6.44 7.38
N PHE A 98 15.55 6.64 7.53
CA PHE A 98 14.95 7.83 8.15
C PHE A 98 14.70 7.68 9.65
N ALA A 99 15.09 6.55 10.25
CA ALA A 99 14.86 6.31 11.68
C ALA A 99 15.54 7.35 12.60
N THR A 100 16.60 8.00 12.14
CA THR A 100 17.36 9.00 12.91
C THR A 100 16.67 10.37 12.99
N ILE A 101 15.75 10.68 12.07
CA ILE A 101 15.02 11.95 12.00
C ILE A 101 13.55 11.79 12.43
N LEU A 102 13.22 10.65 13.03
CA LEU A 102 11.87 10.27 13.43
C LEU A 102 11.38 11.08 14.63
N ALA A 103 10.19 11.66 14.52
CA ALA A 103 9.43 12.17 15.66
C ALA A 103 8.67 11.03 16.35
N ASP A 104 8.59 11.04 17.69
CA ASP A 104 7.89 10.02 18.47
C ASP A 104 6.40 9.89 18.11
N ASP A 105 5.78 10.98 17.65
CA ASP A 105 4.37 11.02 17.24
C ASP A 105 4.10 10.10 16.04
N ALA A 106 5.00 10.10 15.05
CA ALA A 106 4.86 9.26 13.86
C ALA A 106 5.02 7.77 14.19
N LEU A 107 5.89 7.46 15.16
CA LEU A 107 6.06 6.10 15.67
C LEU A 107 4.83 5.63 16.45
N THR A 108 4.25 6.49 17.27
CA THR A 108 3.04 6.20 18.04
C THR A 108 1.84 5.99 17.12
N ALA A 109 1.72 6.83 16.09
CA ALA A 109 0.70 6.70 15.06
C ALA A 109 0.81 5.35 14.35
N ILE A 110 1.99 4.96 13.85
CA ILE A 110 2.14 3.71 13.10
C ILE A 110 1.91 2.45 13.97
N LEU A 111 2.27 2.50 15.25
CA LEU A 111 1.98 1.41 16.19
C LEU A 111 0.48 1.27 16.50
N SER A 112 -0.27 2.36 16.38
CA SER A 112 -1.72 2.39 16.59
C SER A 112 -2.51 2.02 15.33
N SER A 113 -1.87 2.07 14.16
CA SER A 113 -2.49 1.77 12.86
C SER A 113 -2.83 0.29 12.68
N THR A 114 -3.96 0.05 12.01
CA THR A 114 -4.43 -1.28 11.61
C THR A 114 -4.48 -1.41 10.10
N PHE A 115 -4.00 -2.54 9.59
CA PHE A 115 -3.97 -2.86 8.17
C PHE A 115 -4.91 -4.04 7.90
N ASN A 116 -5.55 -4.07 6.73
CA ASN A 116 -6.41 -5.16 6.29
C ASN A 116 -5.70 -5.94 5.15
N PRO A 117 -4.94 -7.01 5.47
CA PRO A 117 -4.19 -7.74 4.47
C PRO A 117 -5.05 -8.33 3.35
N GLN A 118 -6.26 -8.81 3.66
CA GLN A 118 -7.20 -9.30 2.64
C GLN A 118 -7.48 -8.21 1.59
N ALA A 119 -7.91 -7.04 2.05
CA ALA A 119 -8.19 -5.88 1.21
C ALA A 119 -6.95 -5.46 0.39
N ILE A 120 -5.77 -5.41 1.02
CA ILE A 120 -4.53 -5.03 0.35
C ILE A 120 -4.16 -6.03 -0.75
N VAL A 121 -4.24 -7.34 -0.48
CA VAL A 121 -3.99 -8.41 -1.47
C VAL A 121 -4.90 -8.27 -2.68
N VAL A 122 -6.21 -8.11 -2.46
CA VAL A 122 -7.21 -8.03 -3.53
C VAL A 122 -6.99 -6.80 -4.41
N SER A 123 -6.81 -5.62 -3.82
CA SER A 123 -6.62 -4.35 -4.55
C SER A 123 -5.39 -4.42 -5.44
N ASN A 124 -4.27 -4.87 -4.88
CA ASN A 124 -2.98 -4.93 -5.57
C ASN A 124 -2.97 -6.01 -6.67
N ALA A 125 -3.58 -7.17 -6.41
CA ALA A 125 -3.72 -8.21 -7.42
C ALA A 125 -4.62 -7.78 -8.59
N ALA A 126 -5.75 -7.10 -8.31
CA ALA A 126 -6.62 -6.56 -9.35
C ALA A 126 -5.90 -5.53 -10.24
N GLN A 127 -5.05 -4.68 -9.63
CA GLN A 127 -4.22 -3.71 -10.35
C GLN A 127 -3.01 -4.33 -11.06
N GLY A 128 -2.66 -5.58 -10.75
CA GLY A 128 -1.43 -6.22 -11.22
C GLY A 128 -0.15 -5.52 -10.73
N LYS A 129 -0.21 -4.86 -9.57
CA LYS A 129 0.88 -4.08 -8.99
C LYS A 129 1.09 -4.47 -7.53
N ARG A 130 2.27 -4.18 -6.99
CA ARG A 130 2.56 -4.31 -5.55
C ARG A 130 2.23 -3.00 -4.83
N PRO A 131 2.01 -3.03 -3.50
CA PRO A 131 1.93 -1.80 -2.72
C PRO A 131 3.18 -0.96 -2.95
N ASN A 132 2.99 0.34 -3.20
CA ASN A 132 4.12 1.22 -3.44
C ASN A 132 4.84 1.53 -2.12
N TRP A 133 6.06 1.01 -1.96
CA TRP A 133 6.93 1.29 -0.82
C TRP A 133 8.08 2.26 -1.18
N ARG A 134 8.21 2.62 -2.46
CA ARG A 134 9.27 3.50 -2.97
C ARG A 134 8.80 4.94 -2.92
N PHE A 135 9.60 5.77 -2.27
CA PHE A 135 9.37 7.20 -2.11
C PHE A 135 10.68 7.95 -2.28
N ASP A 136 10.58 9.19 -2.72
CA ASP A 136 11.70 10.13 -2.65
C ASP A 136 12.03 10.42 -1.18
N ALA A 137 13.27 10.87 -0.94
CA ALA A 137 13.67 11.31 0.40
C ALA A 137 12.77 12.46 0.89
N PRO A 138 12.33 12.43 2.16
CA PRO A 138 11.53 13.49 2.73
C PRO A 138 12.31 14.81 2.71
N LYS A 139 11.62 15.91 2.38
CA LYS A 139 12.24 17.24 2.31
C LYS A 139 11.91 18.02 3.57
N PRO A 140 12.91 18.68 4.20
CA PRO A 140 12.62 19.57 5.31
C PRO A 140 11.90 20.80 4.76
N LEU A 141 10.70 21.07 5.25
CA LEU A 141 9.93 22.26 4.95
C LEU A 141 9.75 23.10 6.20
N GLN A 142 9.77 24.41 6.00
CA GLN A 142 9.42 25.35 7.05
C GLN A 142 7.94 25.21 7.40
N ARG A 143 7.61 25.17 8.69
CA ARG A 143 6.21 25.14 9.14
C ARG A 143 5.58 26.53 9.00
N PHE A 144 4.35 26.57 8.48
CA PHE A 144 3.57 27.81 8.36
C PHE A 144 2.27 27.71 9.16
N VAL A 145 1.84 28.85 9.71
CA VAL A 145 0.53 28.97 10.36
C VAL A 145 -0.53 29.18 9.28
N PRO A 146 -1.61 28.37 9.24
CA PRO A 146 -2.72 28.59 8.35
C PRO A 146 -3.42 29.90 8.75
N THR A 147 -3.28 30.92 7.91
CA THR A 147 -3.87 32.25 8.12
C THR A 147 -4.72 32.58 6.90
N ALA A 148 -5.82 33.31 7.06
CA ALA A 148 -6.62 33.79 5.92
C ALA A 148 -5.75 34.75 5.07
N GLY A 149 -5.19 34.25 3.98
CA GLY A 149 -4.24 34.98 3.13
C GLY A 149 -2.93 34.21 2.90
N ARG A 150 -1.79 34.91 2.91
CA ARG A 150 -0.48 34.27 2.72
C ARG A 150 -0.05 33.55 4.00
N PRO A 151 0.33 32.26 3.93
CA PRO A 151 0.82 31.52 5.09
C PRO A 151 2.02 32.25 5.71
N ARG A 152 2.00 32.42 7.04
CA ARG A 152 3.11 33.04 7.79
C ARG A 152 4.00 31.96 8.39
N PRO A 153 5.33 32.09 8.33
CA PRO A 153 6.20 31.12 8.97
C PRO A 153 5.93 31.10 10.48
N LEU A 154 5.84 29.91 11.05
CA LEU A 154 5.78 29.75 12.50
C LEU A 154 7.19 29.95 13.05
N VAL A 155 7.40 30.92 13.93
CA VAL A 155 8.72 31.21 14.50
C VAL A 155 8.61 31.14 16.01
N TYR A 156 9.52 30.41 16.63
CA TYR A 156 9.68 30.33 18.07
C TYR A 156 10.95 31.04 18.51
N GLY A 157 10.98 31.48 19.75
CA GLY A 157 12.17 31.98 20.43
C GLY A 157 12.17 31.54 21.88
N ILE A 158 13.29 31.76 22.55
CA ILE A 158 13.42 31.52 23.99
C ILE A 158 13.25 32.87 24.69
N ASP A 159 12.33 32.92 25.65
CA ASP A 159 12.13 34.11 26.47
C ASP A 159 13.22 34.26 27.56
N THR A 160 13.09 35.27 28.42
CA THR A 160 14.07 35.52 29.49
C THR A 160 14.03 34.48 30.62
N ALA A 161 12.94 33.70 30.73
CA ALA A 161 12.81 32.61 31.69
C ALA A 161 13.35 31.28 31.15
N GLY A 162 13.64 31.20 29.85
CA GLY A 162 14.10 29.98 29.19
C GLY A 162 12.98 29.19 28.52
N ASP A 163 11.76 29.73 28.48
CA ASP A 163 10.58 29.07 27.92
C ASP A 163 10.48 29.31 26.41
N LEU A 164 10.01 28.27 25.69
CA LEU A 164 9.79 28.34 24.24
C LEU A 164 8.46 29.06 23.95
N ILE A 165 8.54 30.25 23.33
CA ILE A 165 7.37 31.08 23.01
C ILE A 165 7.21 31.29 21.49
N GLU A 166 5.98 31.30 20.99
CA GLU A 166 5.70 31.69 19.59
C GLU A 166 5.94 33.20 19.43
N LEU A 167 6.80 33.56 18.47
CA LEU A 167 7.07 34.94 18.14
C LEU A 167 6.09 35.45 17.09
N LYS A 168 5.44 36.56 17.41
CA LYS A 168 4.68 37.32 16.43
C LYS A 168 5.63 38.15 15.59
N ARG A 169 5.38 38.17 14.27
CA ARG A 169 6.09 39.05 13.37
C ARG A 169 5.77 40.50 13.73
N ASN A 170 6.78 41.33 13.91
CA ASN A 170 6.59 42.75 14.13
C ASN A 170 6.01 43.42 12.86
N GLU A 171 5.10 44.37 13.04
CA GLU A 171 4.48 45.14 11.96
C GLU A 171 4.78 46.64 12.07
N GLY A 172 4.67 47.35 10.94
CA GLY A 172 4.77 48.81 10.90
C GLY A 172 6.06 49.39 11.51
N ARG A 173 5.91 50.33 12.47
CA ARG A 173 7.03 51.00 13.13
C ARG A 173 7.86 50.06 14.02
N ALA A 174 7.22 49.07 14.65
CA ALA A 174 7.92 48.09 15.48
C ALA A 174 8.92 47.27 14.66
N ARG A 175 8.58 46.92 13.40
CA ARG A 175 9.50 46.20 12.51
C ARG A 175 10.79 46.98 12.20
N LYS A 176 10.68 48.32 12.03
CA LYS A 176 11.83 49.19 11.76
C LYS A 176 12.72 49.37 12.97
N ARG A 177 12.15 49.39 14.17
CA ARG A 177 12.86 49.62 15.44
C ARG A 177 13.48 48.33 16.00
N ASP A 178 12.69 47.27 16.03
CA ASP A 178 12.98 46.04 16.80
C ASP A 178 13.32 44.84 15.90
N GLY A 179 13.33 45.02 14.57
CA GLY A 179 13.55 43.94 13.60
C GLY A 179 12.29 43.15 13.25
N GLU A 180 12.42 42.03 12.52
CA GLU A 180 11.26 41.26 12.05
C GLU A 180 10.46 40.55 13.15
N TYR A 181 11.11 40.21 14.26
CA TYR A 181 10.52 39.55 15.42
C TYR A 181 10.97 40.26 16.69
N THR A 182 10.11 40.26 17.72
CA THR A 182 10.48 40.78 19.04
C THR A 182 11.66 39.97 19.58
N VAL A 183 12.67 40.64 20.13
CA VAL A 183 13.97 40.03 20.48
C VAL A 183 13.78 38.96 21.55
N ALA A 184 13.64 37.72 21.10
CA ALA A 184 13.90 36.52 21.86
C ALA A 184 15.30 36.01 21.47
N LEU A 185 15.98 35.35 22.40
CA LEU A 185 17.27 34.73 22.14
C LEU A 185 17.07 33.64 21.07
N PHE A 186 17.58 33.88 19.85
CA PHE A 186 17.61 32.93 18.72
C PHE A 186 16.24 32.55 18.12
N PRO A 187 15.61 33.42 17.30
CA PRO A 187 14.40 33.05 16.56
C PRO A 187 14.66 31.88 15.61
N ARG A 188 13.86 30.81 15.71
CA ARG A 188 13.94 29.62 14.84
C ARG A 188 12.56 29.19 14.39
N SER A 189 12.46 28.77 13.14
CA SER A 189 11.24 28.16 12.62
C SER A 189 11.37 26.64 12.68
N PRO A 190 10.37 25.90 13.19
CA PRO A 190 10.46 24.45 13.21
C PRO A 190 10.38 23.91 11.79
N LEU A 191 11.15 22.86 11.55
CA LEU A 191 11.13 22.12 10.29
C LEU A 191 10.20 20.92 10.43
N GLU A 192 9.38 20.69 9.42
CA GLU A 192 8.58 19.49 9.26
C GLU A 192 9.08 18.73 8.03
N TRP A 193 9.10 17.40 8.13
CA TRP A 193 9.48 16.54 7.01
C TRP A 193 8.26 16.27 6.14
N CYS A 194 8.29 16.73 4.89
CA CYS A 194 7.16 16.64 3.96
C CYS A 194 7.58 16.15 2.57
N ASN A 195 6.59 15.78 1.77
CA ASN A 195 6.75 15.39 0.36
C ASN A 195 7.78 14.27 0.11
N PRO A 196 7.58 13.06 0.67
CA PRO A 196 6.48 12.62 1.53
C PRO A 196 6.78 12.84 3.02
N SER A 197 5.74 12.78 3.86
CA SER A 197 5.95 12.78 5.32
C SER A 197 6.53 11.44 5.79
N LEU A 198 7.25 11.43 6.91
CA LEU A 198 7.79 10.19 7.50
C LEU A 198 6.68 9.18 7.83
N LEU A 199 5.53 9.67 8.31
CA LEU A 199 4.37 8.83 8.58
C LEU A 199 3.84 8.18 7.28
N THR A 200 3.71 8.95 6.20
CA THR A 200 3.26 8.43 4.90
C THR A 200 4.20 7.34 4.36
N ILE A 201 5.52 7.53 4.49
CA ILE A 201 6.51 6.52 4.10
C ILE A 201 6.32 5.24 4.94
N ALA A 202 6.16 5.39 6.26
CA ALA A 202 5.99 4.26 7.17
C ALA A 202 4.68 3.51 6.94
N GLU A 203 3.56 4.21 6.71
CA GLU A 203 2.27 3.60 6.40
C GLU A 203 2.33 2.76 5.13
N ALA A 204 2.93 3.29 4.07
CA ALA A 204 3.06 2.59 2.80
C ALA A 204 4.01 1.38 2.89
N ARG A 205 5.11 1.51 3.64
CA ARG A 205 6.01 0.40 3.95
C ARG A 205 5.33 -0.65 4.84
N ALA A 206 4.50 -0.25 5.81
CA ALA A 206 3.70 -1.16 6.62
C ALA A 206 2.65 -1.90 5.79
N GLU A 207 1.96 -1.22 4.88
CA GLU A 207 1.03 -1.83 3.92
C GLU A 207 1.74 -2.90 3.08
N TYR A 208 2.95 -2.61 2.60
CA TYR A 208 3.78 -3.58 1.89
C TYR A 208 4.13 -4.80 2.76
N VAL A 209 4.55 -4.60 4.01
CA VAL A 209 4.86 -5.72 4.93
C VAL A 209 3.61 -6.57 5.19
N ALA A 210 2.45 -5.95 5.43
CA ALA A 210 1.19 -6.65 5.64
C ALA A 210 0.81 -7.49 4.40
N TRP A 211 0.95 -6.92 3.20
CA TRP A 211 0.78 -7.63 1.94
C TRP A 211 1.74 -8.81 1.80
N HIS A 212 3.03 -8.61 2.04
CA HIS A 212 4.05 -9.66 1.91
C HIS A 212 3.80 -10.83 2.86
N ARG A 213 3.45 -10.52 4.12
CA ARG A 213 3.04 -11.53 5.12
C ARG A 213 1.81 -12.30 4.66
N ALA A 214 0.79 -11.62 4.16
CA ALA A 214 -0.41 -12.28 3.63
C ALA A 214 -0.07 -13.21 2.46
N MET A 215 0.74 -12.76 1.50
CA MET A 215 1.16 -13.60 0.39
C MET A 215 1.97 -14.82 0.86
N SER A 216 2.86 -14.65 1.84
CA SER A 216 3.61 -15.76 2.44
C SER A 216 2.69 -16.77 3.15
N THR A 217 1.68 -16.28 3.88
CA THR A 217 0.65 -17.10 4.53
C THR A 217 -0.19 -17.85 3.50
N LEU A 218 -0.59 -17.19 2.41
CA LEU A 218 -1.34 -17.84 1.32
C LEU A 218 -0.53 -18.95 0.68
N ALA A 219 0.73 -18.69 0.32
CA ALA A 219 1.61 -19.69 -0.28
C ALA A 219 1.69 -20.93 0.61
N PHE A 220 1.95 -20.74 1.92
CA PHE A 220 1.99 -21.85 2.88
C PHE A 220 0.64 -22.58 3.02
N ARG A 221 -0.47 -21.85 3.11
CA ARG A 221 -1.82 -22.45 3.27
C ARG A 221 -2.27 -23.24 2.03
N LEU A 222 -1.74 -22.93 0.86
CA LEU A 222 -2.13 -23.51 -0.43
C LEU A 222 -1.17 -24.64 -0.89
N THR A 223 0.02 -24.77 -0.30
CA THR A 223 0.96 -25.87 -0.56
C THR A 223 0.25 -27.22 -0.51
N GLY A 224 0.39 -28.02 -1.57
CA GLY A 224 -0.25 -29.33 -1.69
C GLY A 224 -1.76 -29.35 -1.93
N LYS A 225 -2.48 -28.23 -1.82
CA LYS A 225 -3.96 -28.17 -1.92
C LYS A 225 -4.52 -27.89 -3.32
N LEU A 226 -3.68 -27.42 -4.23
CA LEU A 226 -4.05 -27.10 -5.60
C LEU A 226 -3.76 -28.29 -6.51
N ASP A 227 -4.58 -28.48 -7.54
CA ASP A 227 -4.47 -29.63 -8.45
C ASP A 227 -3.42 -29.37 -9.54
N ALA A 228 -3.38 -28.17 -10.10
CA ALA A 228 -2.51 -27.80 -11.21
C ALA A 228 -1.21 -27.12 -10.79
N PHE A 229 -1.21 -26.41 -9.66
CA PHE A 229 -0.13 -25.50 -9.26
C PHE A 229 0.51 -25.88 -7.92
N GLU A 230 1.80 -25.57 -7.78
CA GLU A 230 2.50 -25.59 -6.50
C GLU A 230 2.97 -24.15 -6.17
N PRO A 231 2.34 -23.48 -5.19
CA PRO A 231 2.62 -22.08 -4.90
C PRO A 231 3.97 -21.90 -4.21
N MET A 232 4.78 -20.98 -4.74
CA MET A 232 6.05 -20.53 -4.16
C MET A 232 5.85 -19.25 -3.36
N ARG A 233 6.70 -19.01 -2.36
CA ARG A 233 6.73 -17.77 -1.59
C ARG A 233 7.00 -16.55 -2.49
N PRO A 234 6.64 -15.33 -2.06
CA PRO A 234 6.94 -14.12 -2.81
C PRO A 234 8.44 -14.02 -3.10
N THR A 235 8.80 -13.70 -4.34
CA THR A 235 10.21 -13.61 -4.75
C THR A 235 10.93 -12.41 -4.10
N ILE A 236 10.22 -11.31 -3.80
CA ILE A 236 10.84 -10.12 -3.19
C ILE A 236 10.91 -10.26 -1.66
N ALA A 237 11.94 -9.66 -1.05
CA ALA A 237 12.09 -9.57 0.40
C ALA A 237 10.92 -8.84 1.08
N ALA A 238 10.70 -9.15 2.35
CA ALA A 238 9.64 -8.53 3.16
C ALA A 238 9.87 -7.04 3.45
N MET A 239 11.14 -6.60 3.50
CA MET A 239 11.53 -5.20 3.73
C MET A 239 12.66 -4.82 2.76
N PRO A 240 12.35 -4.60 1.47
CA PRO A 240 13.37 -4.40 0.44
C PRO A 240 14.24 -3.16 0.67
N TRP A 241 13.73 -2.15 1.37
CA TRP A 241 14.48 -0.93 1.71
C TRP A 241 15.55 -1.11 2.80
N LEU A 242 15.60 -2.26 3.49
CA LEU A 242 16.65 -2.53 4.48
C LEU A 242 17.89 -3.22 3.90
N GLY A 243 17.83 -3.68 2.65
CA GLY A 243 18.93 -4.41 2.01
C GLY A 243 19.91 -3.49 1.30
N VAL A 244 21.19 -3.88 1.28
CA VAL A 244 22.21 -3.30 0.39
C VAL A 244 21.77 -3.58 -1.04
N ALA A 245 21.39 -2.53 -1.77
CA ALA A 245 21.01 -2.50 -3.20
C ALA A 245 20.93 -3.90 -3.84
N THR A 246 19.86 -4.64 -3.56
CA THR A 246 19.48 -5.71 -4.48
C THR A 246 19.11 -4.96 -5.74
N VAL A 247 19.95 -5.10 -6.77
CA VAL A 247 19.71 -4.52 -8.10
C VAL A 247 18.37 -5.07 -8.54
N ASP A 248 17.31 -4.32 -8.29
CA ASP A 248 15.99 -4.69 -8.78
C ASP A 248 16.13 -4.80 -10.31
N PRO A 249 15.73 -5.93 -10.91
CA PRO A 249 15.63 -5.98 -12.35
C PRO A 249 14.75 -4.80 -12.78
N PRO A 250 15.14 -4.03 -13.81
CA PRO A 250 14.38 -2.88 -14.26
C PRO A 250 12.91 -3.30 -14.44
N PRO A 251 11.96 -2.38 -14.19
CA PRO A 251 10.54 -2.68 -14.37
C PRO A 251 10.39 -3.36 -15.73
N PRO A 252 9.67 -4.50 -15.82
CA PRO A 252 9.53 -5.19 -17.08
C PRO A 252 8.98 -4.18 -18.07
N LYS A 253 9.79 -3.79 -19.08
CA LYS A 253 9.27 -3.18 -20.30
C LYS A 253 8.13 -4.11 -20.71
N ALA A 254 6.93 -3.56 -20.92
CA ALA A 254 5.73 -4.34 -21.20
C ALA A 254 5.97 -5.25 -22.41
N VAL A 255 6.52 -6.44 -22.19
CA VAL A 255 6.63 -7.49 -23.18
C VAL A 255 5.28 -8.19 -23.11
N ALA A 256 4.37 -7.73 -23.95
CA ALA A 256 3.14 -8.43 -24.26
C ALA A 256 3.50 -9.80 -24.86
N ARG A 257 3.84 -10.77 -24.02
CA ARG A 257 3.85 -12.19 -24.38
C ARG A 257 2.56 -12.77 -23.82
N TYR A 258 1.52 -12.70 -24.65
CA TYR A 258 0.39 -13.60 -24.56
C TYR A 258 0.93 -15.03 -24.51
N PHE A 259 0.76 -15.70 -23.37
CA PHE A 259 0.81 -17.16 -23.32
C PHE A 259 -0.44 -17.64 -24.06
N GLY A 260 -0.33 -17.80 -25.38
CA GLY A 260 -1.28 -18.56 -26.16
C GLY A 260 -1.20 -20.02 -25.71
N VAL A 261 -2.06 -20.39 -24.77
CA VAL A 261 -2.37 -21.80 -24.50
C VAL A 261 -2.96 -22.35 -25.79
N ARG A 262 -2.12 -23.04 -26.58
CA ARG A 262 -2.56 -23.82 -27.74
C ARG A 262 -3.47 -24.92 -27.24
N THR A 263 -4.78 -24.71 -27.34
CA THR A 263 -5.73 -25.81 -27.36
C THR A 263 -5.56 -26.50 -28.72
N ASN A 264 -4.87 -27.64 -28.74
CA ASN A 264 -4.85 -28.52 -29.91
C ASN A 264 -6.29 -29.01 -30.14
N LYS A 265 -6.98 -28.41 -31.12
CA LYS A 265 -8.20 -28.96 -31.67
C LYS A 265 -7.77 -29.88 -32.82
N ALA A 266 -7.72 -31.18 -32.54
CA ALA A 266 -7.63 -32.20 -33.57
C ALA A 266 -8.90 -32.09 -34.42
N VAL A 267 -8.74 -31.72 -35.69
CA VAL A 267 -9.77 -31.90 -36.71
C VAL A 267 -9.45 -33.24 -37.36
N GLU A 268 -10.19 -34.26 -36.93
CA GLU A 268 -10.37 -35.48 -37.70
C GLU A 268 -11.16 -35.11 -38.96
N THR A 269 -10.52 -35.19 -40.12
CA THR A 269 -11.23 -35.38 -41.39
C THR A 269 -11.07 -36.83 -41.80
N ALA A 270 -12.11 -37.60 -41.48
CA ALA A 270 -12.46 -38.83 -42.17
C ALA A 270 -13.36 -38.48 -43.37
N THR A 271 -13.04 -39.01 -44.55
CA THR A 271 -13.92 -39.46 -45.66
C THR A 271 -13.01 -39.68 -46.88
N ASN A 272 -12.83 -40.93 -47.32
CA ASN A 272 -13.60 -41.64 -48.38
C ASN A 272 -13.40 -41.03 -49.77
#